data_AF-A0A967ZAT8-F1
#
_entry.id   AF-A0A967ZAT8-F1
#
_cell.length_a   1.000
_cell.length_b   1.000
_cell.length_c   1.000
_cell.angle_alpha   90.00
_cell.angle_beta   90.00
_cell.angle_gamma   90.00
#
_symmetry.space_group_name_H-M   'P 1'
#
loop_
_entity.id
_entity.type
_entity.pdbx_description
1 polymer ?
#
loop_
_entity_poly.entity_id
_entity_poly.type
_entity_poly.pdbx_seq_one_letter_code
_entity_poly.pdbx_strand_id
1 'polypeptide(L)'
;QYCGEAVLGAWQLVLLSTHVKGEDAGAVGSERLAALDHYLSANAERATMIFMHHQPIAMGSAWLDGVGLLDAEDFLRVIEHHSHVRAVVWGHVHQALDEQRGNVRFLSTPSTCAQFLPNNEFFALDDKPPGCRWIVLHADGRIDTTVDWLGT
;
A
#
# COMPACT_ATOMS: atom_id res chain seq x y z
N GLN A 1 1.59 -0.28 -14.46
CA GLN A 1 1.39 -1.60 -15.12
C GLN A 1 0.71 -2.53 -14.11
N TYR A 2 -0.22 -3.42 -14.47
CA TYR A 2 -0.61 -4.50 -13.54
C TYR A 2 0.58 -5.45 -13.50
N CYS A 3 1.28 -5.50 -12.37
CA CYS A 3 2.57 -6.20 -12.27
C CYS A 3 2.40 -7.69 -11.99
N GLY A 4 1.21 -8.11 -11.56
CA GLY A 4 0.89 -9.51 -11.34
C GLY A 4 -0.28 -9.69 -10.39
N GLU A 5 -0.69 -10.94 -10.29
CA GLU A 5 -1.66 -11.42 -9.30
C GLU A 5 -1.21 -12.75 -8.74
N ALA A 6 -1.64 -13.06 -7.52
CA ALA A 6 -1.43 -14.35 -6.91
C ALA A 6 -2.64 -14.75 -6.08
N VAL A 7 -2.97 -16.04 -6.08
CA VAL A 7 -4.04 -16.60 -5.24
C VAL A 7 -3.42 -17.46 -4.15
N LEU A 8 -3.76 -17.17 -2.89
CA LEU A 8 -3.29 -17.88 -1.71
C LEU A 8 -4.48 -18.29 -0.85
N GLY A 9 -4.99 -19.52 -1.05
CA GLY A 9 -6.17 -19.99 -0.32
C GLY A 9 -7.37 -19.08 -0.55
N ALA A 10 -7.92 -18.49 0.52
CA ALA A 10 -9.06 -17.56 0.45
C ALA A 10 -8.70 -16.13 0.01
N TRP A 11 -7.42 -15.87 -0.33
CA TRP A 11 -6.92 -14.56 -0.68
C TRP A 11 -6.57 -14.44 -2.16
N GLN A 12 -6.76 -13.23 -2.68
CA GLN A 12 -6.12 -12.76 -3.90
C GLN A 12 -5.22 -11.56 -3.59
N LEU A 13 -4.03 -11.58 -4.18
CA LEU A 13 -3.03 -10.54 -4.07
C LEU A 13 -2.95 -9.83 -5.41
N VAL A 14 -3.07 -8.51 -5.38
CA VAL A 14 -3.05 -7.65 -6.58
C VAL A 14 -1.80 -6.78 -6.53
N LEU A 15 -0.92 -6.89 -7.53
CA LEU A 15 0.31 -6.09 -7.58
C LEU A 15 0.15 -4.96 -8.61
N LEU A 16 0.02 -3.72 -8.13
CA LEU A 16 -0.14 -2.53 -8.96
C LEU A 16 1.18 -1.77 -9.07
N SER A 17 1.66 -1.56 -10.30
CA SER A 17 2.70 -0.57 -10.54
C SER A 17 2.08 0.82 -10.65
N THR A 18 2.61 1.70 -9.81
CA THR A 18 2.33 3.12 -9.72
C THR A 18 3.45 3.97 -10.32
N HIS A 19 4.43 3.35 -10.99
CA HIS A 19 5.60 4.05 -11.51
C HIS A 19 5.24 4.89 -12.74
N VAL A 20 5.63 6.16 -12.71
CA VAL A 20 5.54 7.08 -13.84
C VAL A 20 6.96 7.45 -14.27
N LYS A 21 7.24 7.33 -15.57
CA LYS A 21 8.59 7.57 -16.09
C LYS A 21 8.96 9.04 -15.93
N GLY A 22 10.05 9.30 -15.19
CA GLY A 22 10.59 10.65 -14.99
C GLY A 22 9.96 11.41 -13.83
N GLU A 23 9.08 10.78 -13.06
CA GLU A 23 8.42 11.38 -11.90
C GLU A 23 8.78 10.60 -10.63
N ASP A 24 8.97 11.34 -9.53
CA ASP A 24 9.08 10.76 -8.19
C ASP A 24 7.71 10.35 -7.63
N ALA A 25 6.65 11.03 -8.11
CA ALA A 25 5.27 10.73 -7.76
C ALA A 25 4.71 9.53 -8.54
N GLY A 26 3.65 8.94 -7.98
CA GLY A 26 2.98 7.79 -8.57
C GLY A 26 1.68 8.12 -9.28
N ALA A 27 1.27 7.27 -10.23
CA ALA A 27 -0.11 7.21 -10.71
C ALA A 27 -0.49 5.80 -11.13
N VAL A 28 -1.76 5.43 -10.98
CA VAL A 28 -2.31 4.18 -11.52
C VAL A 28 -2.81 4.40 -12.96
N GLY A 29 -3.55 5.49 -13.16
CA GLY A 29 -4.20 5.87 -14.42
C GLY A 29 -5.61 5.30 -14.56
N SER A 30 -6.51 6.08 -15.17
CA SER A 30 -7.94 5.76 -15.28
C SER A 30 -8.24 4.40 -15.92
N GLU A 31 -7.55 4.04 -17.02
CA GLU A 31 -7.73 2.73 -17.67
C GLU A 31 -7.38 1.57 -16.74
N ARG A 32 -6.36 1.74 -15.90
CA ARG A 32 -5.93 0.71 -14.95
C ARG A 32 -6.81 0.66 -13.72
N LEU A 33 -7.32 1.80 -13.26
CA LEU A 33 -8.33 1.84 -12.21
C LEU A 33 -9.64 1.16 -12.66
N ALA A 34 -10.06 1.36 -13.91
CA ALA A 34 -11.20 0.64 -14.49
C ALA A 34 -10.94 -0.87 -14.58
N ALA A 35 -9.72 -1.28 -14.97
CA ALA A 35 -9.34 -2.69 -14.98
C ALA A 35 -9.32 -3.31 -13.57
N LEU A 36 -8.84 -2.56 -12.57
CA LEU A 36 -8.86 -2.97 -11.16
C LEU A 36 -10.31 -3.13 -10.68
N ASP A 37 -11.18 -2.18 -10.96
CA ASP A 37 -12.60 -2.25 -10.58
C ASP A 37 -13.31 -3.48 -11.18
N HIS A 38 -13.06 -3.74 -12.47
CA HIS A 38 -13.57 -4.93 -13.14
C HIS A 38 -13.04 -6.22 -12.50
N TYR A 39 -11.73 -6.26 -12.21
CA TYR A 39 -11.09 -7.41 -11.57
C TYR A 39 -11.67 -7.70 -10.19
N LEU A 40 -11.82 -6.68 -9.35
CA LEU A 40 -12.40 -6.80 -8.02
C LEU A 40 -13.86 -7.28 -8.10
N SER A 41 -14.63 -6.75 -9.04
CA SER A 41 -16.00 -7.20 -9.28
C SER A 41 -16.10 -8.69 -9.65
N ALA A 42 -15.15 -9.17 -10.48
CA ALA A 42 -15.14 -10.55 -10.97
C ALA A 42 -14.67 -11.58 -9.92
N ASN A 43 -13.99 -11.15 -8.87
CA ASN A 43 -13.36 -12.03 -7.87
C ASN A 43 -13.80 -11.68 -6.43
N ALA A 44 -15.07 -11.31 -6.25
CA ALA A 44 -15.59 -10.82 -4.99
C ALA A 44 -15.70 -11.90 -3.87
N GLU A 45 -15.46 -13.17 -4.20
CA GLU A 45 -15.50 -14.28 -3.26
C GLU A 45 -14.22 -14.43 -2.42
N ARG A 46 -13.14 -13.74 -2.78
CA ARG A 46 -11.85 -13.77 -2.07
C ARG A 46 -11.55 -12.45 -1.37
N ALA A 47 -10.88 -12.54 -0.23
CA ALA A 47 -10.31 -11.36 0.41
C ALA A 47 -9.17 -10.81 -0.47
N THR A 48 -9.18 -9.50 -0.73
CA THR A 48 -8.16 -8.86 -1.58
C THR A 48 -7.17 -8.07 -0.75
N MET A 49 -5.89 -8.26 -1.05
CA MET A 49 -4.80 -7.38 -0.60
C MET A 49 -4.10 -6.78 -1.82
N ILE A 50 -4.01 -5.46 -1.86
CA ILE A 50 -3.39 -4.71 -2.95
C ILE A 50 -1.99 -4.27 -2.52
N PHE A 51 -0.99 -4.48 -3.37
CA PHE A 51 0.39 -4.03 -3.18
C PHE A 51 0.74 -2.98 -4.22
N MET A 52 1.34 -1.88 -3.78
CA MET A 52 1.78 -0.78 -4.63
C MET A 52 3.04 -0.11 -4.06
N HIS A 53 3.67 0.81 -4.79
CA HIS A 53 4.86 1.50 -4.29
C HIS A 53 4.51 2.79 -3.54
N HIS A 54 3.79 3.70 -4.21
CA HIS A 54 3.49 5.04 -3.69
C HIS A 54 2.30 5.01 -2.71
N GLN A 55 2.32 5.85 -1.69
CA GLN A 55 1.28 5.93 -0.67
C GLN A 55 -0.04 6.51 -1.23
N PRO A 56 -1.20 5.88 -0.94
CA PRO A 56 -2.51 6.43 -1.32
C PRO A 56 -3.07 7.40 -0.26
N ILE A 57 -2.34 7.63 0.84
CA ILE A 57 -2.75 8.51 1.94
C ILE A 57 -1.58 9.37 2.37
N ALA A 58 -1.87 10.54 2.96
CA ALA A 58 -0.83 11.43 3.49
C ALA A 58 -0.12 10.82 4.71
N MET A 59 1.18 11.03 4.78
CA MET A 59 2.08 10.64 5.86
C MET A 59 2.40 11.81 6.81
N GLY A 60 1.88 13.01 6.54
CA GLY A 60 2.06 14.19 7.39
C GLY A 60 3.41 14.89 7.20
N SER A 61 4.09 14.63 6.08
CA SER A 61 5.39 15.22 5.74
C SER A 61 5.29 15.82 4.34
N ALA A 62 5.29 17.14 4.22
CA ALA A 62 4.95 17.84 2.97
C ALA A 62 5.80 17.41 1.76
N TRP A 63 7.11 17.22 1.97
CA TRP A 63 8.01 16.74 0.91
C TRP A 63 7.69 15.33 0.43
N LEU A 64 7.24 14.46 1.33
CA LEU A 64 6.90 13.06 1.03
C LEU A 64 5.49 12.96 0.44
N ASP A 65 4.55 13.74 0.97
CA ASP A 65 3.17 13.81 0.50
C ASP A 65 3.10 14.42 -0.91
N GLY A 66 4.06 15.27 -1.28
CA GLY A 66 4.20 15.80 -2.64
C GLY A 66 4.60 14.77 -3.70
N VAL A 67 5.09 13.59 -3.29
CA VAL A 67 5.53 12.49 -4.19
C VAL A 67 4.72 11.20 -3.97
N GLY A 68 3.53 11.30 -3.38
CA GLY A 68 2.61 10.17 -3.21
C GLY A 68 1.90 9.74 -4.50
N LEU A 69 0.80 9.00 -4.35
CA LEU A 69 -0.06 8.65 -5.48
C LEU A 69 -0.92 9.85 -5.91
N LEU A 70 -0.72 10.34 -7.13
CA LEU A 70 -1.40 11.52 -7.69
C LEU A 70 -2.91 11.31 -7.86
N ASP A 71 -3.33 10.10 -8.25
CA ASP A 71 -4.73 9.71 -8.44
C ASP A 71 -5.28 8.92 -7.25
N ALA A 72 -4.81 9.24 -6.04
CA ALA A 72 -5.20 8.57 -4.80
C ALA A 72 -6.71 8.57 -4.55
N GLU A 73 -7.41 9.69 -4.78
CA GLU A 73 -8.86 9.76 -4.56
C GLU A 73 -9.65 8.79 -5.45
N ASP A 74 -9.25 8.66 -6.72
CA ASP A 74 -9.90 7.74 -7.66
C ASP A 74 -9.56 6.29 -7.31
N PHE A 75 -8.32 6.01 -6.90
CA PHE A 75 -7.92 4.70 -6.38
C PHE A 75 -8.71 4.31 -5.13
N LEU A 76 -8.81 5.21 -4.15
CA LEU A 76 -9.56 5.01 -2.91
C LEU A 76 -11.04 4.72 -3.20
N ARG A 77 -11.65 5.50 -4.11
CA ARG A 77 -13.05 5.30 -4.52
C ARG A 77 -13.28 3.90 -5.11
N VAL A 78 -12.36 3.40 -5.93
CA VAL A 78 -12.45 2.04 -6.49
C VAL A 78 -12.39 1.02 -5.36
N ILE A 79 -11.36 1.05 -4.51
CA ILE A 79 -11.18 -0.02 -3.52
C ILE A 79 -12.24 -0.01 -2.41
N GLU A 80 -12.75 1.16 -2.03
CA GLU A 80 -13.76 1.32 -0.98
C GLU A 80 -15.15 0.84 -1.44
N HIS A 81 -15.40 0.79 -2.75
CA HIS A 81 -16.60 0.19 -3.33
C HIS A 81 -16.67 -1.33 -3.10
N HIS A 82 -15.52 -1.99 -2.92
CA HIS A 82 -15.40 -3.44 -2.83
C HIS A 82 -15.17 -3.90 -1.39
N SER A 83 -16.22 -4.41 -0.73
CA SER A 83 -16.19 -4.83 0.69
C SER A 83 -15.21 -5.98 1.00
N HIS A 84 -14.83 -6.75 -0.02
CA HIS A 84 -13.88 -7.84 0.07
C HIS A 84 -12.41 -7.38 -0.05
N VAL A 85 -12.16 -6.10 -0.39
CA VAL A 85 -10.84 -5.50 -0.23
C VAL A 85 -10.57 -5.29 1.25
N ARG A 86 -9.51 -5.94 1.74
CA ARG A 86 -9.14 -5.96 3.16
C ARG A 86 -7.91 -5.14 3.48
N ALA A 87 -6.99 -4.94 2.52
CA ALA A 87 -5.81 -4.14 2.77
C ALA A 87 -5.16 -3.55 1.52
N VAL A 88 -4.48 -2.43 1.72
CA VAL A 88 -3.53 -1.83 0.79
C VAL A 88 -2.18 -1.72 1.46
N VAL A 89 -1.15 -2.25 0.81
CA VAL A 89 0.23 -2.29 1.30
C VAL A 89 1.13 -1.48 0.38
N TRP A 90 1.95 -0.60 0.94
CA TRP A 90 2.90 0.20 0.16
C TRP A 90 4.27 0.39 0.81
N GLY A 91 5.23 0.76 -0.04
CA GLY A 91 6.61 1.11 0.34
C GLY A 91 6.80 2.62 0.28
N HIS A 92 7.87 3.08 -0.39
CA HIS A 92 8.20 4.49 -0.69
C HIS A 92 8.48 5.40 0.52
N VAL A 93 7.65 5.33 1.55
CA VAL A 93 7.65 6.23 2.71
C VAL A 93 8.71 5.93 3.75
N HIS A 94 9.35 4.75 3.69
CA HIS A 94 10.38 4.29 4.65
C HIS A 94 9.94 4.47 6.11
N GLN A 95 8.67 4.22 6.37
CA GLN A 95 7.99 4.40 7.66
C GLN A 95 7.01 3.25 7.83
N ALA A 96 6.76 2.84 9.07
CA ALA A 96 5.73 1.88 9.40
C ALA A 96 4.43 2.60 9.78
N LEU A 97 3.36 2.31 9.04
CA LEU A 97 2.00 2.77 9.33
C LEU A 97 1.06 1.57 9.33
N ASP A 98 0.08 1.62 10.21
CA ASP A 98 -0.96 0.63 10.35
C ASP A 98 -2.26 1.33 10.75
N GLU A 99 -3.14 1.56 9.78
CA GLU A 99 -4.38 2.32 9.98
C GLU A 99 -5.56 1.54 9.40
N GLN A 100 -6.68 1.47 10.13
CA GLN A 100 -7.93 0.89 9.64
C GLN A 100 -8.88 2.00 9.19
N ARG A 101 -9.35 1.97 7.94
CA ARG A 101 -10.43 2.84 7.43
C ARG A 101 -11.54 1.98 6.84
N GLY A 102 -12.70 2.01 7.49
CA GLY A 102 -13.81 1.11 7.14
C GLY A 102 -13.36 -0.35 7.18
N ASN A 103 -13.53 -1.06 6.06
CA ASN A 103 -13.12 -2.45 5.85
C ASN A 103 -11.68 -2.63 5.36
N VAL A 104 -10.96 -1.54 5.03
CA VAL A 104 -9.62 -1.60 4.45
C VAL A 104 -8.55 -1.22 5.48
N ARG A 105 -7.54 -2.08 5.65
CA ARG A 105 -6.35 -1.80 6.44
C ARG A 105 -5.24 -1.23 5.55
N PHE A 106 -4.78 -0.05 5.89
CA PHE A 106 -3.73 0.68 5.20
C PHE A 106 -2.41 0.40 5.92
N LEU A 107 -1.44 -0.18 5.20
CA LEU A 107 -0.19 -0.66 5.75
C LEU A 107 1.00 -0.11 4.95
N SER A 108 1.86 0.68 5.58
CA SER A 108 3.17 0.97 5.02
C SER A 108 4.25 0.10 5.67
N THR A 109 5.31 -0.18 4.91
CA THR A 109 6.42 -1.00 5.35
C THR A 109 7.66 -0.14 5.61
N PRO A 110 8.44 -0.41 6.68
CA PRO A 110 9.75 0.19 6.83
C PRO A 110 10.67 -0.23 5.67
N SER A 111 11.76 0.52 5.48
CA SER A 111 12.79 0.17 4.52
C SER A 111 13.72 -0.90 5.08
N THR A 112 14.27 -1.74 4.21
CA THR A 112 15.37 -2.65 4.56
C THR A 112 16.73 -1.92 4.64
N CYS A 113 16.73 -0.59 4.65
CA CYS A 113 17.90 0.29 4.76
C CYS A 113 17.58 1.47 5.70
N ALA A 114 17.79 2.71 5.26
CA ALA A 114 17.53 3.91 6.03
C ALA A 114 16.03 4.22 6.16
N GLN A 115 15.61 4.73 7.31
CA GLN A 115 14.24 5.16 7.55
C GLN A 115 14.10 6.68 7.34
N PHE A 116 12.91 7.16 7.00
CA PHE A 116 12.61 8.60 6.93
C PHE A 116 11.99 9.09 8.24
N LEU A 117 12.39 10.28 8.67
CA LEU A 117 11.87 10.89 9.89
C LEU A 117 10.38 11.27 9.71
N PRO A 118 9.46 10.78 10.55
CA PRO A 118 8.04 11.07 10.42
C PRO A 118 7.71 12.51 10.84
N ASN A 119 6.64 13.08 10.26
CA ASN A 119 6.10 14.41 10.56
C ASN A 119 7.12 15.55 10.43
N ASN A 120 7.97 15.51 9.40
CA ASN A 120 9.00 16.51 9.17
C ASN A 120 8.76 17.25 7.85
N GLU A 121 8.86 18.58 7.86
CA GLU A 121 8.62 19.41 6.66
C GLU A 121 9.64 19.16 5.54
N PHE A 122 10.85 18.75 5.91
CA PHE A 122 11.96 18.50 5.00
C PHE A 122 12.43 17.05 5.06
N PHE A 123 13.12 16.59 4.02
CA PHE A 123 13.76 15.29 4.03
C PHE A 123 14.74 15.17 5.20
N ALA A 124 14.56 14.14 6.02
CA ALA A 124 15.46 13.78 7.10
C ALA A 124 15.42 12.26 7.31
N LEU A 125 16.54 11.70 7.77
CA LEU A 125 16.63 10.30 8.15
C LEU A 125 16.28 10.12 9.63
N ASP A 126 15.62 9.00 9.94
CA ASP A 126 15.37 8.55 11.30
C ASP A 126 16.51 7.60 11.74
N ASP A 127 16.78 7.53 13.04
CA ASP A 127 17.82 6.68 13.62
C ASP A 127 17.36 5.21 13.81
N LYS A 128 16.12 4.89 13.43
CA LYS A 128 15.62 3.51 13.44
C LYS A 128 16.46 2.61 12.52
N PRO A 129 16.70 1.36 12.93
CA PRO A 129 17.43 0.41 12.09
C PRO A 129 16.61 0.03 10.84
N PRO A 130 17.21 -0.70 9.88
CA PRO A 130 16.47 -1.40 8.85
C PRO A 130 15.34 -2.26 9.43
N GLY A 131 14.26 -2.42 8.68
CA GLY A 131 13.14 -3.26 9.12
C GLY A 131 12.39 -3.89 7.96
N CYS A 132 11.50 -4.82 8.30
CA CYS A 132 10.54 -5.40 7.38
C CYS A 132 9.18 -5.58 8.06
N ARG A 133 8.15 -5.90 7.27
CA ARG A 133 6.81 -6.19 7.78
C ARG A 133 6.44 -7.64 7.47
N TRP A 134 6.09 -8.39 8.50
CA TRP A 134 5.46 -9.70 8.39
C TRP A 134 3.95 -9.52 8.24
N ILE A 135 3.35 -10.29 7.32
CA ILE A 135 1.91 -10.30 7.08
C ILE A 135 1.45 -11.76 7.07
N VAL A 136 0.50 -12.08 7.93
CA VAL A 136 -0.15 -13.39 8.01
C VAL A 136 -1.60 -13.23 7.57
N LEU A 137 -1.96 -13.99 6.55
CA LEU A 137 -3.28 -13.98 5.93
C LEU A 137 -4.10 -15.18 6.44
N HIS A 138 -5.22 -14.91 7.10
CA HIS A 138 -6.11 -15.95 7.63
C HIS A 138 -7.26 -16.22 6.66
N ALA A 139 -7.74 -17.47 6.60
CA ALA A 139 -8.78 -17.87 5.64
C ALA A 139 -10.13 -17.13 5.81
N ASP A 140 -10.38 -16.52 6.96
CA ASP A 140 -11.56 -15.70 7.28
C ASP A 140 -11.43 -14.23 6.84
N GLY A 141 -10.32 -13.86 6.19
CA GLY A 141 -10.04 -12.49 5.76
C GLY A 141 -9.40 -11.62 6.85
N ARG A 142 -9.05 -12.16 8.02
CA ARG A 142 -8.26 -11.45 9.03
C ARG A 142 -6.79 -11.36 8.61
N ILE A 143 -6.16 -10.25 9.00
CA ILE A 143 -4.74 -9.97 8.75
C ILE A 143 -4.07 -9.75 10.10
N ASP A 144 -3.05 -10.55 10.40
CA ASP A 144 -2.11 -10.24 11.47
C ASP A 144 -0.83 -9.70 10.83
N THR A 145 -0.23 -8.66 11.43
CA THR A 145 1.00 -8.07 10.91
C THR A 145 1.87 -7.55 12.05
N THR A 146 3.18 -7.71 11.88
CA THR A 146 4.19 -7.20 12.80
C THR A 146 5.30 -6.55 12.00
N VAL A 147 5.88 -5.48 12.55
CA VAL A 147 7.11 -4.89 12.03
C VAL A 147 8.27 -5.47 12.82
N ASP A 148 9.27 -5.96 12.09
CA ASP A 148 10.52 -6.50 12.63
C ASP A 148 11.66 -5.55 12.29
N TRP A 149 12.43 -5.14 13.29
CA TRP A 149 13.52 -4.17 13.18
C TRP A 149 14.85 -4.92 13.29
N LEU A 150 15.57 -5.02 12.17
CA LEU A 150 16.76 -5.84 12.01
C LEU A 150 17.94 -5.18 12.76
N GLY A 151 18.39 -5.82 13.84
CA GLY A 151 19.46 -5.30 14.69
C GLY A 151 19.03 -4.98 16.13
N THR A 152 17.79 -5.32 16.48
CA THR A 152 17.33 -5.41 17.88
C THR A 152 17.61 -6.79 18.48
#